data_AF-A0A426ZGI0-F1
#
_entry.id   AF-A0A426ZGI0-F1
#
_cell.length_a   1.000
_cell.length_b   1.000
_cell.length_c   1.000
_cell.angle_alpha   90.00
_cell.angle_beta   90.00
_cell.angle_gamma   90.00
#
_symmetry.space_group_name_H-M   'P 1'
#
loop_
_entity.id
_entity.type
_entity.pdbx_description
1 polymer ?
#
loop_
_entity_poly.entity_id
_entity_poly.type
_entity_poly.pdbx_seq_one_letter_code
_entity_poly.pdbx_strand_id
1 'polypeptide(L)'
;MPSCWFLLLRYWLRVDGVLMRLRDTRVYCSFASDDKVKPIIIRENCWREATIQSLSVQGFPSGSAAYADPNLISQNLPIVKHKTQRLKIP
;
A
#
# COMPACT_ATOMS: atom_id res chain seq x y z
N MET A 1 13.49 -7.82 12.93
CA MET A 1 14.73 -8.40 12.37
C MET A 1 15.88 -7.53 12.84
N PRO A 2 17.01 -8.08 13.29
CA PRO A 2 18.11 -7.28 13.84
C PRO A 2 18.81 -6.40 12.82
N SER A 3 18.73 -6.74 11.52
CA SER A 3 19.43 -6.05 10.43
C SER A 3 18.55 -5.13 9.58
N CYS A 4 17.24 -5.05 9.84
CA CYS A 4 16.34 -4.19 9.07
C CYS A 4 15.00 -3.96 9.80
N TRP A 5 14.27 -2.96 9.34
CA TRP A 5 12.86 -2.80 9.66
C TRP A 5 12.03 -2.48 8.42
N PHE A 6 10.74 -2.80 8.54
CA PHE A 6 9.73 -2.53 7.54
C PHE A 6 8.54 -1.85 8.21
N LEU A 7 8.08 -0.76 7.60
CA LEU A 7 6.91 -0.01 8.03
C LEU A 7 5.90 0.01 6.88
N LEU A 8 4.66 -0.38 7.18
CA LEU A 8 3.52 -0.19 6.29
C LEU A 8 2.59 0.84 6.91
N LEU A 9 2.54 2.04 6.31
CA LEU A 9 1.48 3.00 6.58
C LEU A 9 0.39 2.81 5.54
N ARG A 10 -0.78 2.35 5.98
CA ARG A 10 -1.94 2.12 5.10
C ARG A 10 -3.08 3.04 5.50
N TYR A 11 -3.51 3.85 4.54
CA TYR A 11 -4.78 4.56 4.60
C TYR A 11 -5.81 3.82 3.74
N TRP A 12 -6.95 3.51 4.35
CA TRP A 12 -8.05 2.83 3.69
C TRP A 12 -9.34 3.64 3.84
N LEU A 13 -10.02 3.86 2.72
CA LEU A 13 -11.29 4.56 2.65
C LEU A 13 -12.27 3.73 1.83
N ARG A 14 -13.43 3.46 2.42
CA ARG A 14 -14.56 2.84 1.75
C ARG A 14 -15.75 3.78 1.84
N VAL A 15 -16.38 4.04 0.70
CA VAL A 15 -17.68 4.70 0.63
C VAL A 15 -18.64 3.71 0.02
N ASP A 16 -19.56 3.19 0.83
CA ASP A 16 -20.49 2.14 0.44
C ASP A 16 -21.32 2.56 -0.78
N GLY A 17 -21.40 1.68 -1.78
CA GLY A 17 -22.03 1.95 -3.08
C GLY A 17 -21.26 2.86 -4.04
N VAL A 18 -20.18 3.53 -3.62
CA VAL A 18 -19.47 4.52 -4.45
C VAL A 18 -18.09 4.03 -4.85
N LEU A 19 -17.13 4.01 -3.91
CA LEU A 19 -15.72 3.73 -4.23
C LEU A 19 -14.95 3.16 -3.05
N MET A 20 -13.81 2.56 -3.39
CA MET A 20 -12.79 2.12 -2.46
C MET A 20 -11.44 2.70 -2.85
N ARG A 21 -10.73 3.24 -1.87
CA ARG A 21 -9.41 3.84 -2.03
C ARG A 21 -8.46 3.28 -0.99
N LEU A 22 -7.28 2.92 -1.45
CA LEU A 22 -6.18 2.41 -0.62
C LEU A 22 -4.91 3.17 -0.97
N ARG A 23 -4.24 3.72 0.05
CA ARG A 23 -2.94 4.37 -0.10
C ARG A 23 -1.96 3.69 0.82
N ASP A 24 -1.05 2.94 0.23
CA ASP A 24 0.04 2.28 0.94
C ASP A 24 1.30 3.12 0.80
N THR A 25 1.97 3.37 1.92
CA THR A 25 3.35 3.83 1.97
C THR A 25 4.17 2.76 2.67
N ARG A 26 5.02 2.07 1.92
CA ARG A 26 5.96 1.07 2.42
C ARG A 26 7.31 1.75 2.61
N VAL A 27 7.88 1.63 3.80
CA VAL A 27 9.23 2.08 4.07
C VAL A 27 10.04 0.89 4.53
N TYR A 28 11.13 0.63 3.83
CA TYR A 28 12.10 -0.39 4.18
C TYR A 28 13.42 0.27 4.50
N CYS A 29 14.02 -0.15 5.60
CA CYS A 29 15.35 0.30 5.99
C CYS A 29 16.22 -0.91 6.28
N SER A 30 17.32 -1.05 5.54
CA SER A 30 18.37 -2.00 5.87
C SER A 30 19.46 -1.30 6.67
N PHE A 31 19.77 -1.86 7.83
CA PHE A 31 20.96 -1.51 8.59
C PHE A 31 22.16 -2.18 7.94
N ALA A 32 23.25 -1.43 7.77
CA ALA A 32 24.50 -2.03 7.36
C ALA A 32 25.15 -2.75 8.54
N SER A 33 25.89 -3.83 8.26
CA SER A 33 26.62 -4.59 9.29
C SER A 33 27.83 -3.82 9.84
N ASP A 34 28.23 -2.72 9.18
CA ASP A 34 29.34 -1.86 9.56
C ASP A 34 28.80 -0.48 9.94
N ASP A 35 29.14 0.01 11.13
CA ASP A 35 28.74 1.32 11.67
C ASP A 35 29.14 2.51 10.76
N LYS A 36 30.07 2.30 9.83
CA LYS A 36 30.51 3.31 8.86
C LYS A 36 29.59 3.49 7.67
N VAL A 37 28.68 2.56 7.41
CA VAL A 37 27.80 2.59 6.22
C VAL A 37 26.42 3.14 6.61
N LYS A 38 26.05 4.29 6.03
CA LYS A 38 24.74 4.91 6.27
C LYS A 38 23.60 3.94 5.88
N PRO A 39 22.54 3.82 6.69
CA PRO A 39 21.43 2.92 6.39
C PRO A 39 20.70 3.34 5.10
N ILE A 40 20.26 2.34 4.34
CA ILE A 40 19.56 2.55 3.07
C ILE A 40 18.07 2.52 3.35
N ILE A 41 17.41 3.67 3.14
CA ILE A 41 15.95 3.79 3.27
C ILE A 41 15.32 3.87 1.89
N ILE A 42 14.39 2.95 1.62
CA ILE A 42 13.55 2.93 0.41
C ILE A 42 12.11 3.22 0.84
N ARG A 43 11.47 4.16 0.14
CA ARG A 43 10.05 4.48 0.30
C ARG A 43 9.30 4.20 -1.00
N GLU A 44 8.30 3.35 -0.92
CA GLU A 44 7.35 3.07 -1.99
C GLU A 44 5.97 3.62 -1.61
N ASN A 45 5.37 4.39 -2.51
CA ASN A 45 4.01 4.89 -2.42
C ASN A 45 3.17 4.21 -3.51
N CYS A 46 2.14 3.48 -3.11
CA CYS A 46 1.22 2.80 -4.02
C CYS A 46 -0.21 3.24 -3.72
N TRP A 47 -0.88 3.80 -4.72
CA TRP A 47 -2.27 4.23 -4.62
C TRP A 47 -3.12 3.33 -5.49
N ARG A 48 -4.19 2.81 -4.90
CA ARG A 48 -5.16 1.96 -5.57
C ARG A 48 -6.54 2.52 -5.35
N GLU A 49 -7.35 2.54 -6.39
CA GLU A 49 -8.70 3.12 -6.33
C GLU A 49 -9.58 2.51 -7.41
N ALA A 50 -10.81 2.17 -7.04
CA ALA A 50 -11.84 1.75 -7.99
C ALA A 50 -13.24 2.09 -7.45
N THR A 51 -14.20 2.23 -8.36
CA THR A 51 -15.62 2.32 -7.99
C THR A 51 -16.18 0.93 -7.75
N ILE A 52 -17.15 0.80 -6.85
CA ILE A 52 -17.79 -0.50 -6.58
C ILE A 52 -18.46 -1.04 -7.84
N GLN A 53 -19.04 -0.16 -8.66
CA GLN A 53 -19.64 -0.52 -9.94
C GLN A 53 -18.60 -1.08 -10.94
N SER A 54 -17.40 -0.52 -10.99
CA SER A 54 -16.33 -1.06 -11.86
C SER A 54 -15.86 -2.44 -11.42
N LEU A 55 -15.82 -2.68 -10.10
CA LEU A 55 -15.45 -3.97 -9.54
C LEU A 55 -16.56 -5.02 -9.74
N SER A 56 -17.83 -4.63 -9.67
CA SER A 56 -18.93 -5.56 -9.94
C SER A 56 -18.94 -6.06 -11.39
N VAL A 57 -18.56 -5.20 -12.35
CA VAL A 57 -18.41 -5.62 -13.76
C VAL A 57 -17.27 -6.64 -13.93
N GLN A 58 -16.24 -6.58 -13.10
CA GLN A 58 -15.14 -7.56 -13.07
C GLN A 58 -15.51 -8.85 -12.32
N GLY A 59 -16.75 -8.99 -11.83
CA GLY A 59 -17.22 -10.17 -11.11
C GLY A 59 -16.96 -10.14 -9.60
N PHE A 60 -16.53 -9.01 -9.04
CA PHE A 60 -16.41 -8.87 -7.58
C PHE A 60 -17.78 -8.65 -6.93
N PRO A 61 -18.00 -9.15 -5.71
CA PRO A 61 -19.28 -9.04 -5.02
C PRO A 61 -19.63 -7.57 -4.70
N SER A 62 -20.79 -7.10 -5.16
CA SER A 62 -21.27 -5.74 -4.93
C SER A 62 -21.62 -5.42 -3.46
N GLY A 63 -21.75 -6.46 -2.62
CA GLY A 63 -22.13 -6.31 -1.21
C GLY A 63 -20.97 -5.78 -0.35
N SER A 64 -21.21 -4.70 0.40
CA SER A 64 -20.19 -4.05 1.25
C SER A 64 -19.50 -4.97 2.26
N ALA A 65 -20.16 -6.06 2.69
CA ALA A 65 -19.60 -7.04 3.62
C ALA A 65 -18.37 -7.77 3.05
N ALA A 66 -18.29 -7.94 1.73
CA ALA A 66 -17.16 -8.59 1.07
C ALA A 66 -15.88 -7.72 1.08
N TYR A 67 -16.01 -6.44 1.41
CA TYR A 67 -14.93 -5.46 1.43
C TYR A 67 -14.61 -4.97 2.84
N ALA A 68 -14.68 -5.88 3.83
CA ALA A 68 -14.34 -5.55 5.21
C ALA A 68 -12.81 -5.55 5.47
N ASP A 69 -12.04 -6.37 4.74
CA ASP A 69 -10.60 -6.51 4.95
C ASP A 69 -9.77 -5.69 3.92
N PRO A 70 -9.05 -4.64 4.36
CA PRO A 70 -8.18 -3.86 3.49
C PRO A 70 -7.00 -4.65 2.90
N ASN A 71 -6.58 -5.78 3.51
CA ASN A 71 -5.51 -6.61 2.99
C ASN A 71 -5.95 -7.38 1.75
N LEU A 72 -7.12 -8.00 1.78
CA LEU A 72 -7.67 -8.76 0.65
C LEU A 72 -7.98 -7.85 -0.54
N ILE A 73 -8.65 -6.73 -0.29
CA ILE A 73 -9.04 -5.80 -1.36
C ILE A 73 -7.84 -5.12 -2.03
N SER A 74 -6.70 -5.02 -1.34
CA SER A 74 -5.49 -4.39 -1.89
C SER A 74 -4.93 -5.10 -3.13
N GLN A 75 -5.25 -6.38 -3.34
CA GLN A 75 -4.84 -7.15 -4.52
C GLN A 75 -5.79 -6.95 -5.71
N ASN A 76 -7.06 -6.64 -5.43
CA ASN A 76 -8.11 -6.54 -6.43
C ASN A 76 -8.28 -5.11 -6.96
N LEU A 77 -7.84 -4.10 -6.19
CA LEU A 77 -7.91 -2.71 -6.63
C LEU A 77 -6.82 -2.40 -7.66
N PRO A 78 -7.15 -1.75 -8.78
CA PRO A 78 -6.17 -1.33 -9.76
C PRO A 78 -5.27 -0.23 -9.20
N ILE A 79 -4.00 -0.24 -9.62
CA ILE A 79 -3.00 0.74 -9.22
C ILE A 79 -3.17 2.00 -10.07
N VAL A 80 -3.46 3.13 -9.43
CA VAL A 80 -3.57 4.45 -10.07
C VAL A 80 -2.23 5.19 -10.06
N LYS A 81 -1.44 4.99 -9.01
CA LYS A 81 -0.13 5.62 -8.88
C LYS A 81 0.84 4.69 -8.16
N HIS A 82 2.04 4.58 -8.71
CA HIS A 82 3.14 3.87 -8.08
C HIS A 82 4.40 4.72 -8.15
N LYS A 83 5.06 4.91 -7.01
CA LYS A 83 6.32 5.65 -6.94
C LYS A 83 7.25 5.04 -5.91
N THR A 84 8.43 4.63 -6.35
CA THR A 84 9.53 4.21 -5.48
C THR A 84 10.60 5.28 -5.44
N GLN A 85 11.16 5.54 -4.27
CA GLN A 85 12.25 6.48 -4.11
C GLN A 85 13.19 6.06 -2.98
N ARG A 86 14.47 6.34 -3.17
CA ARG A 86 15.47 6.23 -2.11
C ARG A 86 15.45 7.51 -1.27
N LEU A 87 15.32 7.38 0.04
CA LEU A 87 15.39 8.51 0.95
C LEU A 87 16.85 8.71 1.37
N LYS A 88 17.39 9.90 1.14
CA LYS A 88 18.70 10.29 1.62
C LYS A 88 18.54 10.83 3.04
N ILE A 89 19.27 10.26 3.97
CA ILE A 89 19.40 10.79 5.32
C ILE A 89 20.49 11.87 5.27
N PRO A 90 20.27 13.06 5.87
CA PRO A 90 21.30 14.07 5.98
C PRO A 90 22.65 13.52 6.51
#